data_AF-A0A7S4N305-F1
#
_entry.id   AF-A0A7S4N305-F1
#
_cell.length_a   1.000
_cell.length_b   1.000
_cell.length_c   1.000
_cell.angle_alpha   90.00
_cell.angle_beta   90.00
_cell.angle_gamma   90.00
#
_symmetry.space_group_name_H-M   'P 1'
#
loop_
_entity.id
_entity.type
_entity.pdbx_description
1 polymer ?
#
loop_
_entity_poly.entity_id
_entity_poly.type
_entity_poly.pdbx_seq_one_letter_code
_entity_poly.pdbx_strand_id
1 'polypeptide(L)'
;SDLRQTLLYSAGKEYGRSLQEPPPFASEIGIIAIGLQALDPSLAQYETSLSVRFATYFTSMWWNCVAAFSTDHKDALTKERPAVVVLDDTLHTSHFRALCAAQATATYSSLSLPEAQPSFMEQMEGINIPVEDTLDPEVAACAQDTLCLQGVALNGDYNPTIMGHIIAKLVYDFSLQDGFNQLGTDGGCVVNCRAYKDTTGYAPVNSRFQGTGYDQRWQPLLEDNGKGFYFLQEHVTPHIGTMAKFRYFPESDRDSVVAPEPAYSKKRDVEAQEVISLMSTLDDTKKIEIEVFDNKLRVVDGIFGAFIGKLISSGYADSELASPDVFVSYERFIHFILGFLAAEFDSIIISWKEKVRFDFVRPTSIIKEMGDAEITTWAPGGTRTFPARDFEAYIRVMPHSEYVSGSACLFTAAEEYVIAYMEQISLDTIFPVSFPVVNASESKVEPGLVPSQSVELSYPDIKAMTEAGRQSRLNGGMHFGASTDAAVLLCSGIASYSIDGVFSLI
;
A
#
# COMPACT_ATOMS: atom_id res chain seq x y z
N SER A 1 1.48 -4.13 17.25
CA SER A 1 2.64 -3.79 18.12
C SER A 1 3.64 -2.89 17.41
N ASP A 2 3.76 -2.97 16.08
CA ASP A 2 4.81 -2.29 15.30
C ASP A 2 4.71 -0.76 15.31
N LEU A 3 3.64 -0.12 14.84
CA LEU A 3 3.65 1.36 14.77
C LEU A 3 3.78 2.02 16.15
N ARG A 4 3.11 1.49 17.20
CA ARG A 4 3.29 2.00 18.58
C ARG A 4 4.70 1.75 19.10
N GLN A 5 5.32 0.59 18.83
CA GLN A 5 6.72 0.37 19.18
C GLN A 5 7.66 1.24 18.36
N THR A 6 7.41 1.47 17.07
CA THR A 6 8.19 2.35 16.20
C THR A 6 8.08 3.79 16.68
N LEU A 7 6.88 4.27 17.03
CA LEU A 7 6.63 5.59 17.64
C LEU A 7 7.35 5.72 19.00
N LEU A 8 7.31 4.67 19.83
CA LEU A 8 8.00 4.65 21.13
C LEU A 8 9.52 4.45 21.00
N TYR A 9 10.00 3.76 19.96
CA TYR A 9 11.42 3.46 19.70
C TYR A 9 12.12 4.68 19.10
N SER A 10 11.47 5.34 18.13
CA SER A 10 11.93 6.63 17.58
C SER A 10 11.88 7.76 18.61
N ALA A 11 10.91 7.76 19.54
CA ALA A 11 10.90 8.69 20.67
C ALA A 11 11.90 8.32 21.79
N GLY A 12 12.19 7.03 21.98
CA GLY A 12 12.81 6.49 23.20
C GLY A 12 14.34 6.42 23.21
N LYS A 13 15.03 6.43 22.06
CA LYS A 13 16.49 6.24 22.02
C LYS A 13 17.33 7.52 21.92
N GLU A 14 16.76 8.66 21.52
CA GLU A 14 17.56 9.86 21.21
C GLU A 14 17.30 11.12 22.03
N TYR A 15 16.16 11.29 22.72
CA TYR A 15 15.75 12.66 23.07
C TYR A 15 15.96 13.14 24.50
N GLY A 16 16.23 12.30 25.50
CA GLY A 16 16.60 12.77 26.86
C GLY A 16 15.72 13.92 27.40
N ARG A 17 14.41 13.94 27.09
CA ARG A 17 13.51 15.07 27.36
C ARG A 17 12.80 14.94 28.71
N SER A 18 12.66 16.07 29.38
CA SER A 18 11.95 16.25 30.65
C SER A 18 10.43 16.19 30.47
N LEU A 19 9.68 15.69 31.46
CA LEU A 19 8.21 15.59 31.52
C LEU A 19 7.45 16.95 31.47
N GLN A 20 8.14 18.07 31.22
CA GLN A 20 7.57 19.42 31.18
C GLN A 20 7.46 20.04 29.77
N GLU A 21 7.86 19.33 28.72
CA GLU A 21 7.73 19.79 27.33
C GLU A 21 6.41 19.33 26.69
N PRO A 22 5.83 20.10 25.74
CA PRO A 22 4.66 19.65 24.99
C PRO A 22 4.91 18.30 24.32
N PRO A 23 3.88 17.43 24.20
CA PRO A 23 4.06 16.12 23.60
C PRO A 23 4.61 16.26 22.18
N PRO A 24 5.53 15.36 21.76
CA PRO A 24 6.20 15.49 20.47
C PRO A 24 5.25 15.37 19.27
N PHE A 25 4.01 14.93 19.47
CA PHE A 25 3.01 14.77 18.43
C PHE A 25 1.59 14.71 19.02
N ALA A 26 0.58 15.01 18.20
CA ALA A 26 -0.83 14.92 18.58
C ALA A 26 -1.23 13.50 18.97
N SER A 27 -1.95 13.35 20.09
CA SER A 27 -2.40 12.05 20.61
C SER A 27 -3.33 11.32 19.63
N GLU A 28 -4.02 12.08 18.80
CA GLU A 28 -4.92 11.71 17.73
C GLU A 28 -4.26 10.85 16.65
N ILE A 29 -2.95 11.04 16.41
CA ILE A 29 -2.17 10.15 15.54
C ILE A 29 -2.22 8.71 16.06
N GLY A 30 -2.26 8.54 17.38
CA GLY A 30 -2.42 7.23 18.03
C GLY A 30 -3.71 6.50 17.67
N ILE A 31 -4.81 7.22 17.43
CA ILE A 31 -6.10 6.63 17.02
C ILE A 31 -5.94 5.96 15.65
N ILE A 32 -5.32 6.67 14.70
CA ILE A 32 -5.08 6.15 13.35
C ILE A 32 -4.04 5.03 13.35
N ALA A 33 -2.96 5.19 14.12
CA ALA A 33 -1.92 4.19 14.28
C ALA A 33 -2.46 2.83 14.77
N ILE A 34 -3.42 2.87 15.71
CA ILE A 34 -4.07 1.68 16.26
C ILE A 34 -5.10 1.13 15.27
N GLY A 35 -5.85 2.02 14.61
CA GLY A 35 -6.76 1.66 13.53
C GLY A 35 -6.08 0.89 12.39
N LEU A 36 -4.95 1.40 11.89
CA LEU A 36 -4.13 0.73 10.86
C LEU A 36 -3.73 -0.68 11.29
N GLN A 37 -3.16 -0.83 12.49
CA GLN A 37 -2.76 -2.13 13.04
C GLN A 37 -3.92 -3.14 13.12
N ALA A 38 -5.16 -2.65 13.31
CA ALA A 38 -6.34 -3.50 13.34
C ALA A 38 -6.77 -3.95 11.94
N LEU A 39 -6.53 -3.13 10.92
CA LEU A 39 -6.87 -3.40 9.53
C LEU A 39 -5.84 -4.30 8.83
N ASP A 40 -4.56 -4.21 9.22
CA ASP A 40 -3.44 -4.88 8.54
C ASP A 40 -3.64 -6.39 8.32
N PRO A 41 -4.11 -7.19 9.31
CA PRO A 41 -4.29 -8.63 9.10
C PRO A 41 -5.31 -8.96 8.01
N SER A 42 -6.29 -8.08 7.78
CA SER A 42 -7.30 -8.27 6.74
C SER A 42 -6.80 -7.74 5.40
N LEU A 43 -6.16 -6.57 5.39
CA LEU A 43 -5.56 -6.01 4.17
C LEU A 43 -4.45 -6.90 3.60
N ALA A 44 -3.72 -7.61 4.45
CA ALA A 44 -2.69 -8.58 4.04
C ALA A 44 -3.26 -9.83 3.36
N GLN A 45 -4.58 -10.06 3.37
CA GLN A 45 -5.24 -11.15 2.64
C GLN A 45 -5.52 -10.79 1.19
N TYR A 46 -5.42 -9.51 0.83
CA TYR A 46 -5.59 -9.01 -0.52
C TYR A 46 -4.23 -8.92 -1.23
N GLU A 47 -4.26 -9.09 -2.55
CA GLU A 47 -3.08 -8.83 -3.38
C GLU A 47 -2.78 -7.32 -3.40
N THR A 48 -1.51 -6.95 -3.62
CA THR A 48 -1.00 -5.57 -3.46
C THR A 48 -1.88 -4.49 -4.11
N SER A 49 -2.40 -4.74 -5.31
CA SER A 49 -3.24 -3.76 -6.03
C SER A 49 -4.54 -3.40 -5.29
N LEU A 50 -5.13 -4.36 -4.56
CA LEU A 50 -6.31 -4.16 -3.75
C LEU A 50 -5.96 -3.61 -2.36
N SER A 51 -4.90 -4.09 -1.73
CA SER A 51 -4.47 -3.58 -0.42
C SER A 51 -4.12 -2.09 -0.47
N VAL A 52 -3.36 -1.66 -1.48
CA VAL A 52 -3.02 -0.24 -1.68
C VAL A 52 -4.26 0.58 -2.04
N ARG A 53 -5.18 0.03 -2.85
CA ARG A 53 -6.48 0.68 -3.12
C ARG A 53 -7.24 0.98 -1.83
N PHE A 54 -7.41 -0.03 -0.96
CA PHE A 54 -8.10 0.18 0.32
C PHE A 54 -7.37 1.20 1.20
N ALA A 55 -6.05 1.12 1.29
CA ALA A 55 -5.23 2.09 2.04
C ALA A 55 -5.49 3.54 1.56
N THR A 56 -5.58 3.78 0.25
CA THR A 56 -5.90 5.12 -0.29
C THR A 56 -7.28 5.62 0.10
N TYR A 57 -8.27 4.72 0.27
CA TYR A 57 -9.60 5.12 0.72
C TYR A 57 -9.62 5.47 2.19
N PHE A 58 -8.91 4.72 3.04
CA PHE A 58 -8.74 5.07 4.45
C PHE A 58 -8.10 6.44 4.61
N THR A 59 -6.97 6.72 3.93
CA THR A 59 -6.34 8.04 4.02
C THR A 59 -7.17 9.15 3.39
N SER A 60 -7.90 8.88 2.31
CA SER A 60 -8.84 9.85 1.73
C SER A 60 -9.96 10.19 2.72
N MET A 61 -10.54 9.21 3.43
CA MET A 61 -11.55 9.48 4.45
C MET A 61 -10.99 10.29 5.62
N TRP A 62 -9.79 9.96 6.09
CA TRP A 62 -9.16 10.70 7.19
C TRP A 62 -8.90 12.15 6.80
N TRP A 63 -8.39 12.38 5.58
CA TRP A 63 -8.23 13.74 5.07
C TRP A 63 -9.57 14.43 4.83
N ASN A 64 -10.58 13.73 4.32
CA ASN A 64 -11.90 14.32 4.10
C ASN A 64 -12.58 14.71 5.42
N CYS A 65 -12.30 14.02 6.53
CA CYS A 65 -12.64 14.49 7.86
C CYS A 65 -11.84 15.76 8.23
N VAL A 66 -10.54 15.85 7.94
CA VAL A 66 -9.77 17.10 8.10
C VAL A 66 -10.41 18.25 7.31
N ALA A 67 -10.78 17.99 6.05
CA ALA A 67 -11.36 19.00 5.17
C ALA A 67 -12.77 19.41 5.58
N ALA A 68 -13.65 18.46 5.93
CA ALA A 68 -15.01 18.79 6.35
C ALA A 68 -15.03 19.66 7.62
N PHE A 69 -14.03 19.48 8.50
CA PHE A 69 -13.78 20.26 9.71
C PHE A 69 -12.67 21.31 9.51
N SER A 70 -12.60 21.93 8.34
CA SER A 70 -11.76 23.11 8.07
C SER A 70 -12.58 24.18 7.37
N THR A 71 -12.01 25.37 7.18
CA THR A 71 -12.68 26.48 6.48
C THR A 71 -12.70 26.30 4.96
N ASP A 72 -11.59 25.84 4.40
CA ASP A 72 -11.24 25.99 2.99
C ASP A 72 -10.49 24.81 2.37
N HIS A 73 -10.06 23.82 3.16
CA HIS A 73 -9.41 22.64 2.58
C HIS A 73 -10.35 21.87 1.64
N LYS A 74 -9.76 21.11 0.72
CA LYS A 74 -10.49 20.37 -0.31
C LYS A 74 -10.49 18.87 -0.01
N ASP A 75 -11.53 18.22 -0.52
CA ASP A 75 -11.72 16.78 -0.51
C ASP A 75 -10.63 16.08 -1.36
N ALA A 76 -10.05 15.02 -0.81
CA ALA A 76 -8.95 14.27 -1.40
C ALA A 76 -9.33 13.52 -2.68
N LEU A 77 -10.61 13.26 -2.96
CA LEU A 77 -11.06 12.56 -4.15
C LEU A 77 -11.60 13.51 -5.22
N THR A 78 -12.40 14.49 -4.82
CA THR A 78 -13.00 15.44 -5.77
C THR A 78 -12.11 16.64 -6.08
N LYS A 79 -11.12 16.92 -5.23
CA LYS A 79 -10.27 18.12 -5.27
C LYS A 79 -11.06 19.43 -5.19
N GLU A 80 -12.28 19.37 -4.68
CA GLU A 80 -13.17 20.50 -4.45
C GLU A 80 -13.49 20.61 -2.96
N ARG A 81 -14.10 21.72 -2.54
CA ARG A 81 -14.61 21.82 -1.16
C ARG A 81 -15.53 20.62 -0.87
N PRO A 82 -15.42 19.96 0.31
CA PRO A 82 -16.30 18.85 0.66
C PRO A 82 -17.77 19.22 0.49
N ALA A 83 -18.56 18.27 -0.02
CA ALA A 83 -19.98 18.50 -0.28
C ALA A 83 -20.80 18.68 1.02
N VAL A 84 -20.28 18.16 2.13
CA VAL A 84 -20.81 18.36 3.48
C VAL A 84 -19.71 18.96 4.34
N VAL A 85 -19.99 20.10 4.95
CA VAL A 85 -19.04 20.87 5.75
C VAL A 85 -19.59 21.15 7.14
N VAL A 86 -18.69 21.25 8.11
CA VAL A 86 -18.99 21.65 9.48
C VAL A 86 -18.91 23.16 9.57
N LEU A 87 -20.06 23.80 9.78
CA LEU A 87 -20.19 25.25 9.82
C LEU A 87 -19.78 25.88 11.16
N ASP A 88 -19.62 25.05 12.19
CA ASP A 88 -19.17 25.47 13.51
C ASP A 88 -17.65 25.31 13.63
N ASP A 89 -16.94 26.42 13.48
CA ASP A 89 -15.47 26.46 13.57
C ASP A 89 -14.93 26.05 14.95
N THR A 90 -15.76 26.03 16.01
CA THR A 90 -15.33 25.53 17.32
C THR A 90 -15.09 24.02 17.33
N LEU A 91 -15.63 23.30 16.33
CA LEU A 91 -15.41 21.87 16.12
C LEU A 91 -14.19 21.58 15.24
N HIS A 92 -13.53 22.60 14.66
CA HIS A 92 -12.37 22.43 13.76
C HIS A 92 -11.08 22.11 14.52
N THR A 93 -11.08 21.02 15.28
CA THR A 93 -9.95 20.57 16.09
C THR A 93 -9.45 19.21 15.62
N SER A 94 -8.17 18.90 15.86
CA SER A 94 -7.60 17.58 15.57
C SER A 94 -8.40 16.45 16.21
N HIS A 95 -8.94 16.69 17.42
CA HIS A 95 -9.75 15.71 18.15
C HIS A 95 -11.01 15.31 17.36
N PHE A 96 -11.83 16.29 16.94
CA PHE A 96 -13.04 16.01 16.17
C PHE A 96 -12.74 15.38 14.80
N ARG A 97 -11.68 15.84 14.14
CA ARG A 97 -11.19 15.26 12.87
C ARG A 97 -10.82 13.79 13.03
N ALA A 98 -10.09 13.44 14.09
CA ALA A 98 -9.66 12.08 14.35
C ALA A 98 -10.82 11.15 14.77
N LEU A 99 -11.79 11.65 15.54
CA LEU A 99 -13.01 10.89 15.85
C LEU A 99 -13.86 10.63 14.59
N CYS A 100 -14.00 11.64 13.72
CA CYS A 100 -14.65 11.47 12.42
C CYS A 100 -13.94 10.39 11.59
N ALA A 101 -12.61 10.44 11.55
CA ALA A 101 -11.79 9.49 10.81
C ALA A 101 -11.94 8.05 11.35
N ALA A 102 -12.00 7.87 12.68
CA ALA A 102 -12.25 6.59 13.31
C ALA A 102 -13.63 6.03 12.93
N GLN A 103 -14.69 6.83 13.03
CA GLN A 103 -16.04 6.41 12.62
C GLN A 103 -16.12 6.12 11.11
N ALA A 104 -15.50 6.96 10.28
CA ALA A 104 -15.48 6.74 8.83
C ALA A 104 -14.81 5.39 8.49
N THR A 105 -13.73 5.06 9.19
CA THR A 105 -13.03 3.78 9.04
C THR A 105 -13.90 2.59 9.45
N ALA A 106 -14.59 2.66 10.60
CA ALA A 106 -15.51 1.61 11.04
C ALA A 106 -16.64 1.40 10.01
N THR A 107 -17.25 2.49 9.57
CA THR A 107 -18.37 2.48 8.62
C THR A 107 -17.95 1.93 7.27
N TYR A 108 -16.85 2.41 6.70
CA TYR A 108 -16.35 1.92 5.41
C TYR A 108 -15.93 0.45 5.49
N SER A 109 -15.34 0.02 6.61
CA SER A 109 -15.01 -1.39 6.83
C SER A 109 -16.28 -2.25 6.83
N SER A 110 -17.38 -1.80 7.45
CA SER A 110 -18.67 -2.52 7.37
C SER A 110 -19.18 -2.71 5.93
N LEU A 111 -18.90 -1.75 5.05
CA LEU A 111 -19.41 -1.72 3.67
C LEU A 111 -18.51 -2.44 2.67
N SER A 112 -17.19 -2.39 2.87
CA SER A 112 -16.19 -2.81 1.86
C SER A 112 -15.15 -3.80 2.37
N LEU A 113 -15.01 -3.98 3.69
CA LEU A 113 -14.02 -4.85 4.31
C LEU A 113 -14.56 -5.48 5.61
N PRO A 114 -15.72 -6.18 5.55
CA PRO A 114 -16.43 -6.64 6.75
C PRO A 114 -15.61 -7.60 7.62
N GLU A 115 -14.63 -8.31 7.03
CA GLU A 115 -13.69 -9.17 7.75
C GLU A 115 -12.75 -8.41 8.70
N ALA A 116 -12.45 -7.14 8.42
CA ALA A 116 -11.58 -6.32 9.26
C ALA A 116 -12.32 -5.65 10.41
N GLN A 117 -13.63 -5.47 10.25
CA GLN A 117 -14.45 -4.70 11.15
C GLN A 117 -14.37 -5.18 12.62
N PRO A 118 -14.50 -6.49 12.95
CA PRO A 118 -14.48 -6.92 14.35
C PRO A 118 -13.19 -6.53 15.07
N SER A 119 -12.03 -6.70 14.40
CA SER A 119 -10.74 -6.35 14.99
C SER A 119 -10.60 -4.83 15.16
N PHE A 120 -11.07 -4.06 14.18
CA PHE A 120 -11.07 -2.60 14.27
C PHE A 120 -11.92 -2.09 15.45
N MET A 121 -13.14 -2.61 15.59
CA MET A 121 -14.06 -2.24 16.68
C MET A 121 -13.47 -2.57 18.06
N GLU A 122 -12.90 -3.77 18.22
CA GLU A 122 -12.24 -4.20 19.46
C GLU A 122 -11.09 -3.25 19.84
N GLN A 123 -10.27 -2.84 18.86
CA GLN A 123 -9.17 -1.93 19.10
C GLN A 123 -9.65 -0.52 19.48
N MET A 124 -10.70 0.00 18.83
CA MET A 124 -11.30 1.30 19.18
C MET A 124 -11.92 1.29 20.58
N GLU A 125 -12.63 0.22 20.95
CA GLU A 125 -13.15 0.03 22.31
C GLU A 125 -12.00 0.00 23.33
N GLY A 126 -10.91 -0.72 23.02
CA GLY A 126 -9.72 -0.82 23.88
C GLY A 126 -9.03 0.51 24.17
N ILE A 127 -9.24 1.55 23.34
CA ILE A 127 -8.76 2.91 23.57
C ILE A 127 -9.86 3.92 23.92
N ASN A 128 -11.07 3.45 24.24
CA ASN A 128 -12.25 4.25 24.58
C ASN A 128 -12.65 5.25 23.47
N ILE A 129 -12.47 4.87 22.21
CA ILE A 129 -12.96 5.66 21.07
C ILE A 129 -14.30 5.05 20.62
N PRO A 130 -15.43 5.74 20.84
CA PRO A 130 -16.74 5.20 20.46
C PRO A 130 -16.88 5.23 18.93
N VAL A 131 -17.19 4.07 18.36
CA VAL A 131 -17.55 3.93 16.94
C VAL A 131 -18.75 3.00 16.80
N GLU A 132 -19.54 3.22 15.76
CA GLU A 132 -20.71 2.41 15.38
C GLU A 132 -20.35 1.47 14.23
N ASP A 133 -20.94 0.27 14.24
CA ASP A 133 -20.62 -0.85 13.35
C ASP A 133 -21.48 -0.91 12.07
N THR A 134 -22.43 0.00 11.89
CA THR A 134 -23.31 0.00 10.73
C THR A 134 -23.55 1.42 10.26
N LEU A 135 -23.72 1.59 8.95
CA LEU A 135 -24.04 2.89 8.37
C LEU A 135 -25.31 3.47 8.97
N ASP A 136 -25.25 4.73 9.41
CA ASP A 136 -26.40 5.45 9.94
C ASP A 136 -27.60 5.40 8.95
N PRO A 137 -28.82 5.04 9.39
CA PRO A 137 -29.97 4.90 8.52
C PRO A 137 -30.42 6.19 7.81
N GLU A 138 -30.25 7.36 8.44
CA GLU A 138 -30.58 8.64 7.82
C GLU A 138 -29.57 8.99 6.73
N VAL A 139 -28.29 8.74 6.98
CA VAL A 139 -27.21 8.85 5.99
C VAL A 139 -27.45 7.90 4.81
N ALA A 140 -27.84 6.65 5.08
CA ALA A 140 -28.18 5.67 4.05
C ALA A 140 -29.38 6.12 3.20
N ALA A 141 -30.42 6.68 3.84
CA ALA A 141 -31.64 7.15 3.18
C ALA A 141 -31.40 8.32 2.21
N CYS A 142 -30.36 9.14 2.44
CA CYS A 142 -30.01 10.25 1.55
C CYS A 142 -29.46 9.83 0.18
N ALA A 143 -29.08 8.55 -0.02
CA ALA A 143 -28.42 8.11 -1.26
C ALA A 143 -27.27 9.07 -1.65
N GLN A 144 -27.26 9.64 -2.87
CA GLN A 144 -26.20 10.57 -3.28
C GLN A 144 -26.60 12.06 -3.12
N ASP A 145 -27.70 12.37 -2.41
CA ASP A 145 -28.17 13.74 -2.22
C ASP A 145 -27.36 14.46 -1.14
N THR A 146 -26.48 15.37 -1.57
CA THR A 146 -25.60 16.13 -0.68
C THR A 146 -26.33 17.16 0.19
N LEU A 147 -27.48 17.68 -0.26
CA LEU A 147 -28.31 18.59 0.56
C LEU A 147 -28.98 17.82 1.69
N CYS A 148 -29.45 16.60 1.41
CA CYS A 148 -29.95 15.69 2.43
C CYS A 148 -28.86 15.37 3.46
N LEU A 149 -27.65 14.99 3.01
CA LEU A 149 -26.53 14.68 3.90
C LEU A 149 -26.11 15.87 4.76
N GLN A 150 -26.09 17.09 4.20
CA GLN A 150 -25.83 18.32 4.96
C GLN A 150 -26.91 18.59 6.02
N GLY A 151 -28.17 18.24 5.73
CA GLY A 151 -29.28 18.31 6.68
C GLY A 151 -29.13 17.31 7.83
N VAL A 152 -28.73 16.07 7.53
CA VAL A 152 -28.43 15.03 8.54
C VAL A 152 -27.25 15.48 9.42
N ALA A 153 -26.17 16.01 8.81
CA ALA A 153 -25.04 16.56 9.55
C ALA A 153 -25.46 17.68 10.52
N LEU A 154 -26.30 18.61 10.06
CA LEU A 154 -26.82 19.71 10.89
C LEU A 154 -27.72 19.19 12.03
N ASN A 155 -28.62 18.23 11.76
CA ASN A 155 -29.49 17.66 12.78
C ASN A 155 -28.73 16.85 13.85
N GLY A 156 -27.59 16.26 13.47
CA GLY A 156 -26.67 15.58 14.37
C GLY A 156 -25.65 16.51 15.03
N ASP A 157 -25.85 17.84 14.97
CA ASP A 157 -24.95 18.87 15.53
C ASP A 157 -23.49 18.72 15.06
N TYR A 158 -23.28 18.23 13.83
CA TYR A 158 -21.97 17.94 13.25
C TYR A 158 -21.09 17.02 14.10
N ASN A 159 -21.70 16.19 14.95
CA ASN A 159 -20.92 15.30 15.79
C ASN A 159 -20.02 14.40 14.91
N PRO A 160 -18.82 14.04 15.39
CA PRO A 160 -17.86 13.32 14.55
C PRO A 160 -18.36 11.94 14.12
N THR A 161 -19.26 11.31 14.87
CA THR A 161 -19.89 10.04 14.47
C THR A 161 -20.74 10.22 13.21
N ILE A 162 -21.68 11.16 13.19
CA ILE A 162 -22.53 11.39 12.01
C ILE A 162 -21.71 11.85 10.81
N MET A 163 -20.69 12.69 11.03
CA MET A 163 -19.79 13.13 9.97
C MET A 163 -18.97 11.96 9.42
N GLY A 164 -18.49 11.06 10.27
CA GLY A 164 -17.78 9.85 9.84
C GLY A 164 -18.62 8.94 8.95
N HIS A 165 -19.90 8.74 9.30
CA HIS A 165 -20.85 7.98 8.46
C HIS A 165 -21.02 8.62 7.08
N ILE A 166 -21.19 9.94 7.03
CA ILE A 166 -21.35 10.70 5.79
C ILE A 166 -20.10 10.58 4.91
N ILE A 167 -18.90 10.81 5.48
CA ILE A 167 -17.63 10.71 4.75
C ILE A 167 -17.40 9.29 4.22
N ALA A 168 -17.63 8.26 5.04
CA ALA A 168 -17.50 6.87 4.61
C ALA A 168 -18.44 6.53 3.46
N LYS A 169 -19.69 7.02 3.51
CA LYS A 169 -20.65 6.82 2.45
C LYS A 169 -20.21 7.48 1.14
N LEU A 170 -19.76 8.74 1.19
CA LEU A 170 -19.29 9.46 -0.01
C LEU A 170 -18.08 8.75 -0.64
N VAL A 171 -17.14 8.27 0.18
CA VAL A 171 -15.97 7.51 -0.29
C VAL A 171 -16.37 6.13 -0.83
N TYR A 172 -17.33 5.45 -0.19
CA TYR A 172 -17.89 4.20 -0.70
C TYR A 172 -18.55 4.39 -2.08
N ASP A 173 -19.40 5.41 -2.23
CA ASP A 173 -20.07 5.69 -3.51
C ASP A 173 -19.07 6.03 -4.63
N PHE A 174 -17.94 6.67 -4.29
CA PHE A 174 -16.81 6.86 -5.19
C PHE A 174 -16.15 5.53 -5.55
N SER A 175 -15.87 4.67 -4.55
CA SER A 175 -15.16 3.41 -4.75
C SER A 175 -15.93 2.41 -5.60
N LEU A 176 -17.27 2.52 -5.67
CA LEU A 176 -18.09 1.74 -6.59
C LEU A 176 -17.87 2.09 -8.07
N GLN A 177 -17.29 3.25 -8.37
CA GLN A 177 -17.16 3.81 -9.73
C GLN A 177 -15.70 4.12 -10.10
N ASP A 178 -14.75 3.56 -9.37
CA ASP A 178 -13.33 3.85 -9.52
C ASP A 178 -12.63 2.97 -10.57
N GLY A 179 -13.36 2.08 -11.23
CA GLY A 179 -12.85 1.18 -12.26
C GLY A 179 -12.22 -0.12 -11.74
N PHE A 180 -12.30 -0.41 -10.43
CA PHE A 180 -11.91 -1.71 -9.89
C PHE A 180 -12.99 -2.78 -9.99
N ASN A 181 -14.21 -2.44 -10.39
CA ASN A 181 -15.34 -3.36 -10.44
C ASN A 181 -15.64 -4.00 -9.06
N GLN A 182 -15.66 -3.18 -8.00
CA GLN A 182 -15.75 -3.65 -6.61
C GLN A 182 -16.93 -4.60 -6.36
N LEU A 183 -18.10 -4.36 -6.96
CA LEU A 183 -19.28 -5.22 -6.81
C LEU A 183 -19.41 -6.29 -7.91
N GLY A 184 -18.52 -6.28 -8.91
CA GLY A 184 -18.60 -7.21 -10.04
C GLY A 184 -19.64 -6.85 -11.09
N THR A 185 -20.23 -5.65 -11.02
CA THR A 185 -21.36 -5.20 -11.84
C THR A 185 -20.97 -4.48 -13.13
N ASP A 186 -19.75 -3.96 -13.25
CA ASP A 186 -19.33 -3.04 -14.32
C ASP A 186 -19.41 -3.67 -15.74
N GLY A 187 -19.39 -5.00 -15.82
CA GLY A 187 -19.59 -5.77 -17.06
C GLY A 187 -21.05 -6.10 -17.39
N GLY A 188 -22.03 -5.39 -16.82
CA GLY A 188 -23.46 -5.65 -17.01
C GLY A 188 -23.98 -6.89 -16.27
N CYS A 189 -23.26 -7.33 -15.23
CA CYS A 189 -23.69 -8.46 -14.43
C CYS A 189 -24.91 -8.09 -13.58
N VAL A 190 -25.96 -8.92 -13.64
CA VAL A 190 -27.21 -8.72 -12.87
C VAL A 190 -27.39 -9.76 -11.75
N VAL A 191 -26.82 -10.96 -11.89
CA VAL A 191 -26.98 -12.08 -10.95
C VAL A 191 -25.65 -12.80 -10.76
N ASN A 192 -25.33 -13.20 -9.53
CA ASN A 192 -24.10 -13.92 -9.16
C ASN A 192 -22.81 -13.20 -9.57
N CYS A 193 -22.79 -11.88 -9.39
CA CYS A 193 -21.63 -11.05 -9.70
C CYS A 193 -20.46 -11.37 -8.79
N ARG A 194 -19.24 -11.20 -9.32
CA ARG A 194 -18.00 -11.49 -8.63
C ARG A 194 -17.23 -10.20 -8.46
N ALA A 195 -17.02 -9.80 -7.22
CA ALA A 195 -16.22 -8.64 -6.86
C ALA A 195 -14.87 -8.67 -7.58
N TYR A 196 -14.44 -7.51 -8.09
CA TYR A 196 -13.15 -7.28 -8.75
C TYR A 196 -12.90 -8.11 -10.02
N LYS A 197 -13.93 -8.76 -10.57
CA LYS A 197 -13.80 -9.53 -11.80
C LYS A 197 -13.31 -8.64 -12.94
N ASP A 198 -12.41 -9.18 -13.75
CA ASP A 198 -11.96 -8.53 -14.98
C ASP A 198 -13.13 -8.17 -15.92
N THR A 199 -13.04 -6.97 -16.49
CA THR A 199 -13.97 -6.41 -17.48
C THR A 199 -13.34 -6.24 -18.87
N THR A 200 -12.05 -6.53 -19.02
CA THR A 200 -11.29 -6.35 -20.27
C THR A 200 -11.17 -7.63 -21.11
N GLY A 201 -11.46 -8.80 -20.53
CA GLY A 201 -11.38 -10.07 -21.22
C GLY A 201 -9.94 -10.61 -21.31
N TYR A 202 -9.06 -10.20 -20.40
CA TYR A 202 -7.72 -10.74 -20.31
C TYR A 202 -7.78 -12.26 -20.10
N ALA A 203 -7.01 -12.99 -20.90
CA ALA A 203 -6.82 -14.43 -20.74
C ALA A 203 -5.34 -14.75 -20.99
N PRO A 204 -4.69 -15.52 -20.10
CA PRO A 204 -3.31 -15.94 -20.33
C PRO A 204 -3.23 -16.81 -21.58
N VAL A 205 -2.21 -16.57 -22.42
CA VAL A 205 -1.95 -17.39 -23.62
C VAL A 205 -1.50 -18.79 -23.20
N ASN A 206 -0.66 -18.87 -22.17
CA ASN A 206 -0.16 -20.12 -21.65
C ASN A 206 -1.11 -20.77 -20.67
N SER A 207 -1.27 -22.08 -20.80
CA SER A 207 -1.84 -22.93 -19.77
C SER A 207 -0.73 -23.70 -19.05
N ARG A 208 -0.95 -24.07 -17.79
CA ARG A 208 -0.02 -24.94 -17.06
C ARG A 208 0.28 -26.24 -17.82
N PHE A 209 -0.74 -26.81 -18.49
CA PHE A 209 -0.66 -28.14 -19.08
C PHE A 209 0.11 -28.22 -20.39
N GLN A 210 0.35 -27.08 -21.05
CA GLN A 210 1.06 -27.04 -22.33
C GLN A 210 2.48 -26.48 -22.20
N GLY A 211 2.90 -26.05 -21.01
CA GLY A 211 4.13 -25.26 -20.83
C GLY A 211 3.98 -23.86 -21.45
N THR A 212 5.04 -23.05 -21.40
CA THR A 212 5.15 -21.81 -22.18
C THR A 212 5.56 -22.07 -23.63
N GLY A 213 6.23 -23.20 -23.89
CA GLY A 213 6.80 -23.49 -25.20
C GLY A 213 7.81 -22.43 -25.67
N TYR A 214 8.37 -21.67 -24.73
CA TYR A 214 9.17 -20.46 -24.94
C TYR A 214 8.42 -19.29 -25.61
N ASP A 215 7.10 -19.22 -25.53
CA ASP A 215 6.33 -18.09 -26.07
C ASP A 215 6.53 -16.78 -25.26
N GLN A 216 7.31 -16.84 -24.17
CA GLN A 216 7.64 -15.76 -23.24
C GLN A 216 6.42 -15.08 -22.60
N ARG A 217 5.22 -15.66 -22.71
CA ARG A 217 3.98 -15.14 -22.11
C ARG A 217 3.78 -15.65 -20.69
N TRP A 218 3.02 -14.90 -19.89
CA TRP A 218 2.75 -15.27 -18.51
C TRP A 218 2.00 -16.60 -18.44
N GLN A 219 2.45 -17.45 -17.51
CA GLN A 219 1.86 -18.75 -17.25
C GLN A 219 1.35 -18.77 -15.81
N PRO A 220 0.06 -19.02 -15.59
CA PRO A 220 -0.48 -19.28 -14.27
C PRO A 220 0.25 -20.42 -13.55
N LEU A 221 0.72 -20.16 -12.33
CA LEU A 221 1.32 -21.17 -11.49
C LEU A 221 0.25 -21.98 -10.73
N LEU A 222 0.61 -23.20 -10.33
CA LEU A 222 -0.20 -23.95 -9.36
C LEU A 222 0.14 -23.46 -7.96
N GLU A 223 -0.90 -23.15 -7.21
CA GLU A 223 -0.82 -22.85 -5.79
C GLU A 223 -1.62 -23.87 -4.99
N ASP A 224 -1.38 -23.87 -3.68
CA ASP A 224 -2.15 -24.65 -2.74
C ASP A 224 -2.34 -23.92 -1.42
N ASN A 225 -3.36 -24.34 -0.67
CA ASN A 225 -3.69 -23.73 0.62
C ASN A 225 -2.95 -24.36 1.82
N GLY A 226 -1.93 -25.18 1.57
CA GLY A 226 -1.21 -25.96 2.58
C GLY A 226 -2.05 -27.06 3.25
N LYS A 227 -3.29 -27.26 2.83
CA LYS A 227 -4.28 -28.17 3.44
C LYS A 227 -4.82 -29.19 2.42
N GLY A 228 -4.13 -29.36 1.29
CA GLY A 228 -4.44 -30.35 0.26
C GLY A 228 -5.39 -29.86 -0.84
N PHE A 229 -5.77 -28.58 -0.87
CA PHE A 229 -6.51 -27.98 -2.00
C PHE A 229 -5.55 -27.21 -2.90
N TYR A 230 -5.61 -27.50 -4.20
CA TYR A 230 -4.79 -26.90 -5.24
C TYR A 230 -5.63 -26.04 -6.18
N PHE A 231 -5.08 -24.93 -6.63
CA PHE A 231 -5.73 -24.02 -7.58
C PHE A 231 -4.71 -23.40 -8.52
N LEU A 232 -5.18 -22.90 -9.67
CA LEU A 232 -4.34 -22.15 -10.61
C LEU A 232 -4.51 -20.66 -10.34
N GLN A 233 -3.43 -19.91 -10.50
CA GLN A 233 -3.48 -18.46 -10.52
C GLN A 233 -4.40 -17.96 -11.64
N GLU A 234 -5.02 -16.80 -11.42
CA GLU A 234 -5.59 -15.95 -12.46
C GLU A 234 -4.98 -14.56 -12.30
N HIS A 235 -4.78 -13.82 -13.38
CA HIS A 235 -4.18 -12.49 -13.26
C HIS A 235 -5.07 -11.64 -12.36
N VAL A 236 -4.50 -11.10 -11.28
CA VAL A 236 -5.27 -10.25 -10.36
C VAL A 236 -5.58 -8.93 -11.03
N THR A 237 -6.87 -8.57 -11.03
CA THR A 237 -7.40 -7.27 -11.48
C THR A 237 -6.78 -6.70 -12.77
N PRO A 238 -6.69 -7.47 -13.88
CA PRO A 238 -5.96 -7.06 -15.08
C PRO A 238 -6.55 -5.79 -15.74
N HIS A 239 -7.84 -5.51 -15.50
CA HIS A 239 -8.51 -4.33 -16.03
C HIS A 239 -8.00 -2.99 -15.48
N ILE A 240 -7.41 -2.96 -14.28
CA ILE A 240 -7.20 -1.69 -13.55
C ILE A 240 -6.22 -0.76 -14.27
N GLY A 241 -5.27 -1.30 -15.03
CA GLY A 241 -4.35 -0.48 -15.82
C GLY A 241 -5.02 0.37 -16.90
N THR A 242 -6.24 0.02 -17.29
CA THR A 242 -7.03 0.74 -18.31
C THR A 242 -8.30 1.37 -17.75
N MET A 243 -8.88 0.78 -16.70
CA MET A 243 -10.19 1.19 -16.19
C MET A 243 -10.11 2.01 -14.90
N ALA A 244 -9.09 1.80 -14.06
CA ALA A 244 -9.05 2.42 -12.75
C ALA A 244 -8.68 3.90 -12.82
N LYS A 245 -9.39 4.74 -12.07
CA LYS A 245 -9.13 6.18 -12.00
C LYS A 245 -7.90 6.49 -11.16
N PHE A 246 -7.05 7.38 -11.63
CA PHE A 246 -5.92 7.89 -10.85
C PHE A 246 -6.37 8.82 -9.71
N ARG A 247 -5.52 8.97 -8.69
CA ARG A 247 -5.71 9.92 -7.57
C ARG A 247 -5.24 11.32 -7.92
N TYR A 248 -4.07 11.43 -8.54
CA TYR A 248 -3.50 12.71 -8.95
C TYR A 248 -2.81 12.64 -10.31
N PHE A 249 -2.32 11.47 -10.72
CA PHE A 249 -1.71 11.30 -12.03
C PHE A 249 -2.73 11.60 -13.16
N PRO A 250 -2.37 12.37 -14.20
CA PRO A 250 -3.32 12.78 -15.22
C PRO A 250 -3.80 11.59 -16.07
N GLU A 251 -5.11 11.47 -16.24
CA GLU A 251 -5.70 10.46 -17.14
C GLU A 251 -5.20 10.58 -18.58
N SER A 252 -4.88 11.80 -19.04
CA SER A 252 -4.32 12.07 -20.37
C SER A 252 -2.96 11.42 -20.61
N ASP A 253 -2.22 11.13 -19.55
CA ASP A 253 -0.84 10.67 -19.61
C ASP A 253 -0.76 9.13 -19.52
N ARG A 254 -1.91 8.48 -19.30
CA ARG A 254 -2.01 7.01 -19.21
C ARG A 254 -1.33 6.31 -20.37
N ASP A 255 -1.56 6.75 -21.60
CA ASP A 255 -1.06 6.06 -22.80
C ASP A 255 0.36 6.50 -23.19
N SER A 256 0.82 7.67 -22.75
CA SER A 256 2.14 8.22 -23.10
C SER A 256 3.26 7.69 -22.20
N VAL A 257 2.96 7.37 -20.94
CA VAL A 257 3.93 6.78 -19.99
C VAL A 257 4.01 5.28 -20.21
N VAL A 258 5.04 4.82 -20.92
CA VAL A 258 5.22 3.40 -21.29
C VAL A 258 6.55 2.88 -20.79
N ALA A 259 6.59 1.60 -20.41
CA ALA A 259 7.84 0.98 -19.99
C ALA A 259 8.71 0.68 -21.21
N PRO A 260 10.04 0.78 -21.08
CA PRO A 260 10.95 0.43 -22.17
C PRO A 260 10.78 -1.04 -22.56
N GLU A 261 11.11 -1.38 -23.80
CA GLU A 261 11.21 -2.77 -24.24
C GLU A 261 12.50 -3.39 -23.67
N PRO A 262 12.43 -4.51 -22.93
CA PRO A 262 13.61 -5.11 -22.32
C PRO A 262 14.43 -5.92 -23.34
N ALA A 263 15.75 -5.84 -23.24
CA ALA A 263 16.70 -6.54 -24.11
C ALA A 263 17.01 -7.96 -23.60
N TYR A 264 16.02 -8.83 -23.62
CA TYR A 264 16.17 -10.19 -23.09
C TYR A 264 16.71 -11.21 -24.11
N SER A 265 17.35 -12.26 -23.60
CA SER A 265 17.71 -13.44 -24.39
C SER A 265 16.45 -14.14 -24.96
N LYS A 266 16.60 -14.78 -26.12
CA LYS A 266 15.48 -15.41 -26.84
C LYS A 266 14.77 -16.51 -26.01
N LYS A 267 15.49 -17.16 -25.09
CA LYS A 267 14.94 -18.24 -24.26
C LYS A 267 14.84 -17.87 -22.77
N ARG A 268 15.17 -16.64 -22.39
CA ARG A 268 15.32 -16.22 -20.99
C ARG A 268 16.38 -17.02 -20.21
N ASP A 269 17.32 -17.66 -20.89
CA ASP A 269 18.30 -18.56 -20.27
C ASP A 269 19.41 -17.82 -19.53
N VAL A 270 19.87 -16.69 -20.08
CA VAL A 270 20.80 -15.79 -19.39
C VAL A 270 20.17 -15.24 -18.11
N GLU A 271 18.95 -14.71 -18.22
CA GLU A 271 18.24 -14.09 -17.10
C GLU A 271 17.83 -15.11 -16.04
N ALA A 272 17.45 -16.33 -16.45
CA ALA A 272 17.19 -17.42 -15.51
C ALA A 272 18.44 -17.80 -14.71
N GLN A 273 19.63 -17.82 -15.33
CA GLN A 273 20.85 -18.11 -14.60
C GLN A 273 21.28 -17.02 -13.64
N GLU A 274 21.00 -15.76 -13.97
CA GLU A 274 21.20 -14.65 -13.02
C GLU A 274 20.32 -14.84 -11.78
N VAL A 275 19.05 -15.20 -11.95
CA VAL A 275 18.14 -15.50 -10.83
C VAL A 275 18.65 -16.67 -9.97
N ILE A 276 19.00 -17.80 -10.62
CA ILE A 276 19.55 -18.98 -9.94
C ILE A 276 20.80 -18.60 -9.12
N SER A 277 21.70 -17.81 -9.74
CA SER A 277 22.94 -17.36 -9.11
C SER A 277 22.68 -16.44 -7.91
N LEU A 278 21.83 -15.42 -8.05
CA LEU A 278 21.49 -14.50 -6.96
C LEU A 278 20.93 -15.27 -5.75
N MET A 279 19.95 -16.14 -6.01
CA MET A 279 19.31 -16.94 -4.97
C MET A 279 20.26 -17.93 -4.28
N SER A 280 21.32 -18.39 -4.95
CA SER A 280 22.34 -19.26 -4.33
C SER A 280 23.17 -18.57 -3.24
N THR A 281 23.11 -17.24 -3.18
CA THR A 281 23.89 -16.38 -2.25
C THR A 281 23.05 -15.78 -1.12
N LEU A 282 21.84 -16.29 -0.88
CA LEU A 282 20.96 -15.79 0.17
C LEU A 282 21.55 -16.07 1.56
N ASP A 283 21.76 -15.00 2.32
CA ASP A 283 22.06 -15.02 3.75
C ASP A 283 20.82 -14.60 4.55
N ASP A 284 20.91 -14.67 5.88
CA ASP A 284 19.79 -14.33 6.77
C ASP A 284 19.29 -12.90 6.56
N THR A 285 20.18 -11.93 6.34
CA THR A 285 19.79 -10.53 6.13
C THR A 285 18.97 -10.39 4.86
N LYS A 286 19.44 -10.93 3.71
CA LYS A 286 18.71 -10.85 2.44
C LYS A 286 17.36 -11.54 2.51
N LYS A 287 17.28 -12.68 3.22
CA LYS A 287 16.02 -13.40 3.45
C LYS A 287 15.02 -12.54 4.21
N ILE A 288 15.47 -11.88 5.29
CA ILE A 288 14.62 -10.96 6.06
C ILE A 288 14.27 -9.70 5.24
N GLU A 289 15.18 -9.17 4.44
CA GLU A 289 14.86 -8.08 3.49
C GLU A 289 13.76 -8.50 2.52
N ILE A 290 13.83 -9.71 1.94
CA ILE A 290 12.79 -10.21 1.04
C ILE A 290 11.43 -10.22 1.74
N GLU A 291 11.33 -10.75 2.96
CA GLU A 291 10.07 -10.85 3.70
C GLU A 291 9.54 -9.48 4.14
N VAL A 292 10.40 -8.59 4.63
CA VAL A 292 10.03 -7.24 5.07
C VAL A 292 9.52 -6.42 3.90
N PHE A 293 10.24 -6.41 2.78
CA PHE A 293 9.87 -5.64 1.59
C PHE A 293 8.75 -6.29 0.78
N ASP A 294 8.45 -7.57 0.99
CA ASP A 294 7.27 -8.19 0.40
C ASP A 294 5.98 -7.69 1.08
N ASN A 295 6.02 -7.54 2.41
CA ASN A 295 4.93 -6.95 3.17
C ASN A 295 4.88 -5.42 3.02
N LYS A 296 4.08 -4.96 2.06
CA LYS A 296 3.93 -3.52 1.75
C LYS A 296 3.41 -2.70 2.93
N LEU A 297 2.49 -3.25 3.73
CA LEU A 297 1.97 -2.57 4.92
C LEU A 297 3.09 -2.28 5.93
N ARG A 298 4.02 -3.23 6.12
CA ARG A 298 5.18 -3.03 7.00
C ARG A 298 6.14 -1.95 6.48
N VAL A 299 6.31 -1.84 5.16
CA VAL A 299 7.11 -0.77 4.53
C VAL A 299 6.46 0.60 4.81
N VAL A 300 5.16 0.70 4.57
CA VAL A 300 4.38 1.92 4.83
C VAL A 300 4.47 2.36 6.29
N ASP A 301 4.28 1.44 7.23
CA ASP A 301 4.42 1.69 8.67
C ASP A 301 5.82 2.21 9.05
N GLY A 302 6.87 1.63 8.46
CA GLY A 302 8.25 2.07 8.66
C GLY A 302 8.48 3.50 8.20
N ILE A 303 7.95 3.86 7.03
CA ILE A 303 8.05 5.22 6.48
C ILE A 303 7.25 6.22 7.33
N PHE A 304 6.05 5.84 7.80
CA PHE A 304 5.22 6.71 8.63
C PHE A 304 5.88 6.99 10.00
N GLY A 305 6.47 5.96 10.61
CA GLY A 305 7.26 6.12 11.83
C GLY A 305 8.49 7.01 11.62
N ALA A 306 9.22 6.81 10.52
CA ALA A 306 10.38 7.63 10.15
C ALA A 306 10.00 9.10 9.90
N PHE A 307 8.83 9.37 9.31
CA PHE A 307 8.35 10.73 9.09
C PHE A 307 8.14 11.48 10.41
N ILE A 308 7.48 10.85 11.38
CA ILE A 308 7.29 11.45 12.71
C ILE A 308 8.64 11.69 13.40
N GLY A 309 9.54 10.69 13.36
CA GLY A 309 10.90 10.84 13.88
C GLY A 309 11.66 12.00 13.24
N LYS A 310 11.55 12.18 11.93
CA LYS A 310 12.17 13.27 11.17
C LYS A 310 11.64 14.65 11.58
N LEU A 311 10.32 14.80 11.72
CA LEU A 311 9.75 16.09 12.13
C LEU A 311 10.18 16.47 13.55
N ILE A 312 10.20 15.50 14.47
CA ILE A 312 10.65 15.71 15.86
C ILE A 312 12.13 16.08 15.91
N SER A 313 12.98 15.34 15.19
CA SER A 313 14.44 15.52 15.22
C SER A 313 14.91 16.83 14.61
N SER A 314 14.21 17.30 13.58
CA SER A 314 14.46 18.59 12.92
C SER A 314 13.91 19.79 13.69
N GLY A 315 13.08 19.57 14.72
CA GLY A 315 12.37 20.64 15.41
C GLY A 315 11.39 21.37 14.49
N TYR A 316 10.80 20.64 13.53
CA TYR A 316 9.88 21.21 12.55
C TYR A 316 8.72 21.92 13.25
N ALA A 317 8.44 23.14 12.80
CA ALA A 317 7.31 23.93 13.25
C ALA A 317 6.42 24.22 12.04
N ASP A 318 5.30 23.52 11.97
CA ASP A 318 4.33 23.70 10.90
C ASP A 318 3.68 25.08 10.99
N SER A 319 3.49 25.72 9.84
CA SER A 319 2.79 27.02 9.75
C SER A 319 1.48 26.95 8.98
N GLU A 320 1.24 25.85 8.25
CA GLU A 320 0.04 25.66 7.42
C GLU A 320 -0.94 24.72 8.11
N LEU A 321 -0.45 23.57 8.59
CA LEU A 321 -1.25 22.53 9.26
C LEU A 321 -0.92 22.46 10.75
N ALA A 322 -0.60 23.61 11.35
CA ALA A 322 -0.24 23.71 12.76
C ALA A 322 -1.40 23.31 13.68
N SER A 323 -1.08 22.65 14.79
CA SER A 323 -2.00 22.43 15.91
C SER A 323 -1.38 23.02 17.18
N PRO A 324 -2.16 23.66 18.07
CA PRO A 324 -1.65 24.15 19.35
C PRO A 324 -0.95 23.05 20.15
N ASP A 325 0.12 23.43 20.85
CA ASP A 325 0.79 22.63 21.88
C ASP A 325 1.38 21.26 21.46
N VAL A 326 1.58 21.02 20.15
CA VAL A 326 2.23 19.81 19.61
C VAL A 326 3.24 20.17 18.51
N PHE A 327 4.30 19.36 18.34
CA PHE A 327 5.24 19.55 17.22
C PHE A 327 4.70 18.98 15.92
N VAL A 328 4.13 17.77 15.96
CA VAL A 328 3.52 17.12 14.80
C VAL A 328 2.00 17.08 14.97
N SER A 329 1.29 17.79 14.11
CA SER A 329 -0.17 17.79 14.09
C SER A 329 -0.72 16.51 13.46
N TYR A 330 -1.96 16.18 13.81
CA TYR A 330 -2.71 15.11 13.16
C TYR A 330 -2.84 15.36 11.66
N GLU A 331 -3.16 16.59 11.29
CA GLU A 331 -3.41 17.05 9.93
C GLU A 331 -2.18 16.88 9.04
N ARG A 332 -1.00 17.30 9.52
CA ARG A 332 0.26 17.14 8.78
C ARG A 332 0.62 15.68 8.59
N PHE A 333 0.35 14.83 9.58
CA PHE A 333 0.52 13.39 9.46
C PHE A 333 -0.41 12.81 8.39
N ILE A 334 -1.71 13.12 8.43
CA ILE A 334 -2.68 12.65 7.41
C ILE A 334 -2.33 13.19 6.01
N HIS A 335 -1.90 14.44 5.91
CA HIS A 335 -1.47 15.06 4.64
C HIS A 335 -0.31 14.28 4.01
N PHE A 336 0.73 13.96 4.79
CA PHE A 336 1.88 13.19 4.30
C PHE A 336 1.46 11.81 3.80
N ILE A 337 0.70 11.05 4.60
CA ILE A 337 0.32 9.67 4.24
C ILE A 337 -0.68 9.61 3.09
N LEU A 338 -1.53 10.63 2.93
CA LEU A 338 -2.47 10.74 1.81
C LEU A 338 -1.73 10.81 0.49
N GLY A 339 -0.81 11.77 0.35
CA GLY A 339 -0.05 11.92 -0.89
C GLY A 339 0.87 10.72 -1.15
N PHE A 340 1.46 10.14 -0.09
CA PHE A 340 2.33 8.96 -0.22
C PHE A 340 1.58 7.78 -0.84
N LEU A 341 0.43 7.41 -0.26
CA LEU A 341 -0.36 6.29 -0.76
C LEU A 341 -1.02 6.58 -2.11
N ALA A 342 -1.29 7.85 -2.43
CA ALA A 342 -1.75 8.23 -3.75
C ALA A 342 -0.66 8.02 -4.83
N ALA A 343 0.59 8.37 -4.54
CA ALA A 343 1.73 8.13 -5.44
C ALA A 343 1.94 6.62 -5.69
N GLU A 344 1.84 5.81 -4.64
CA GLU A 344 1.91 4.35 -4.74
C GLU A 344 0.78 3.77 -5.59
N PHE A 345 -0.45 4.22 -5.36
CA PHE A 345 -1.62 3.75 -6.09
C PHE A 345 -1.57 4.09 -7.58
N ASP A 346 -1.19 5.32 -7.94
CA ASP A 346 -1.09 5.73 -9.33
C ASP A 346 0.02 4.94 -10.06
N SER A 347 1.13 4.65 -9.36
CA SER A 347 2.21 3.80 -9.87
C SER A 347 1.76 2.34 -10.07
N ILE A 348 0.88 1.81 -9.20
CA ILE A 348 0.28 0.49 -9.39
C ILE A 348 -0.54 0.44 -10.67
N ILE A 349 -1.42 1.42 -10.90
CA ILE A 349 -2.27 1.46 -12.10
C ILE A 349 -1.40 1.48 -13.36
N ILE A 350 -0.39 2.35 -13.41
CA ILE A 350 0.54 2.42 -14.55
C ILE A 350 1.31 1.11 -14.73
N SER A 351 1.79 0.49 -13.64
CA SER A 351 2.48 -0.79 -13.75
C SER A 351 1.55 -1.93 -14.20
N TRP A 352 0.28 -1.95 -13.78
CA TRP A 352 -0.70 -2.97 -14.21
C TRP A 352 -1.04 -2.85 -15.70
N LYS A 353 -1.09 -1.62 -16.22
CA LYS A 353 -1.25 -1.37 -17.66
C LYS A 353 -0.13 -2.05 -18.45
N GLU A 354 1.11 -1.85 -18.03
CA GLU A 354 2.28 -2.43 -18.70
C GLU A 354 2.36 -3.96 -18.49
N LYS A 355 2.01 -4.45 -17.30
CA LYS A 355 1.89 -5.89 -17.00
C LYS A 355 0.98 -6.61 -17.99
N VAL A 356 -0.20 -6.06 -18.24
CA VAL A 356 -1.13 -6.65 -19.21
C VAL A 356 -0.66 -6.45 -20.65
N ARG A 357 -0.06 -5.29 -20.98
CA ARG A 357 0.50 -5.01 -22.32
C ARG A 357 1.57 -6.01 -22.72
N PHE A 358 2.54 -6.26 -21.83
CA PHE A 358 3.67 -7.15 -22.07
C PHE A 358 3.30 -8.61 -21.87
N ASP A 359 2.52 -8.89 -20.82
CA ASP A 359 2.10 -10.23 -20.44
C ASP A 359 3.28 -11.21 -20.36
N PHE A 360 4.41 -10.75 -19.81
CA PHE A 360 5.65 -11.54 -19.80
C PHE A 360 5.68 -12.61 -18.71
N VAL A 361 6.34 -13.71 -19.05
CA VAL A 361 6.64 -14.88 -18.22
C VAL A 361 7.49 -14.54 -16.99
N ARG A 362 7.24 -15.25 -15.88
CA ARG A 362 7.98 -15.14 -14.61
C ARG A 362 9.27 -15.98 -14.61
N PRO A 363 10.28 -15.63 -13.78
CA PRO A 363 11.48 -16.47 -13.61
C PRO A 363 11.16 -17.92 -13.24
N THR A 364 10.22 -18.13 -12.32
CA THR A 364 9.79 -19.47 -11.89
C THR A 364 9.37 -20.36 -13.04
N SER A 365 8.58 -19.85 -13.99
CA SER A 365 8.12 -20.63 -15.15
C SER A 365 9.28 -21.01 -16.06
N ILE A 366 10.16 -20.06 -16.39
CA ILE A 366 11.33 -20.30 -17.25
C ILE A 366 12.28 -21.33 -16.62
N ILE A 367 12.59 -21.20 -15.34
CA ILE A 367 13.50 -22.13 -14.65
C ILE A 367 12.87 -23.52 -14.60
N LYS A 368 11.57 -23.64 -14.27
CA LYS A 368 10.89 -24.94 -14.25
C LYS A 368 10.88 -25.64 -15.61
N GLU A 369 10.84 -24.89 -16.70
CA GLU A 369 10.93 -25.45 -18.07
C GLU A 369 12.28 -26.05 -18.43
N MET A 370 13.34 -25.75 -17.68
CA MET A 370 14.63 -26.41 -17.85
C MET A 370 14.58 -27.90 -17.43
N GLY A 371 13.50 -28.34 -16.78
CA GLY A 371 13.17 -29.75 -16.56
C GLY A 371 14.16 -30.46 -15.64
N ASP A 372 14.83 -31.46 -16.18
CA ASP A 372 15.82 -32.32 -15.50
C ASP A 372 17.21 -31.68 -15.33
N ALA A 373 17.41 -30.44 -15.80
CA ALA A 373 18.68 -29.76 -15.59
C ALA A 373 18.92 -29.52 -14.09
N GLU A 374 20.07 -29.98 -13.59
CA GLU A 374 20.47 -29.71 -12.21
C GLU A 374 20.86 -28.23 -12.05
N ILE A 375 20.26 -27.56 -11.07
CA ILE A 375 20.55 -26.18 -10.70
C ILE A 375 21.00 -26.14 -9.24
N THR A 376 21.88 -25.20 -8.89
CA THR A 376 22.33 -24.98 -7.50
C THR A 376 21.85 -23.62 -7.02
N THR A 377 20.84 -23.60 -6.15
CA THR A 377 20.22 -22.37 -5.67
C THR A 377 19.54 -22.59 -4.32
N TRP A 378 18.87 -21.56 -3.79
CA TRP A 378 18.12 -21.68 -2.53
C TRP A 378 17.04 -22.77 -2.62
N ALA A 379 16.94 -23.54 -1.55
CA ALA A 379 15.80 -24.37 -1.21
C ALA A 379 15.54 -24.21 0.30
N PRO A 380 14.39 -24.66 0.84
CA PRO A 380 14.17 -24.67 2.27
C PRO A 380 15.32 -25.38 3.01
N GLY A 381 15.95 -24.69 3.96
CA GLY A 381 17.13 -25.16 4.66
C GLY A 381 18.48 -24.74 4.04
N GLY A 382 18.49 -23.88 3.01
CA GLY A 382 19.70 -23.32 2.40
C GLY A 382 19.97 -23.78 0.97
N THR A 383 21.15 -23.41 0.44
CA THR A 383 21.53 -23.69 -0.95
C THR A 383 21.69 -25.20 -1.22
N ARG A 384 21.03 -25.72 -2.25
CA ARG A 384 21.06 -27.14 -2.66
C ARG A 384 21.14 -27.28 -4.17
N THR A 385 21.56 -28.46 -4.63
CA THR A 385 21.50 -28.87 -6.04
C THR A 385 20.31 -29.82 -6.25
N PHE A 386 19.44 -29.50 -7.22
CA PHE A 386 18.24 -30.28 -7.53
C PHE A 386 17.72 -29.98 -8.96
N PRO A 387 16.80 -30.79 -9.51
CA PRO A 387 16.22 -30.55 -10.84
C PRO A 387 15.46 -29.23 -10.93
N ALA A 388 15.67 -28.46 -12.00
CA ALA A 388 15.09 -27.13 -12.19
C ALA A 388 13.56 -27.10 -12.17
N ARG A 389 12.88 -28.19 -12.55
CA ARG A 389 11.42 -28.33 -12.45
C ARG A 389 10.85 -28.17 -11.03
N ASP A 390 11.68 -28.37 -10.01
CA ASP A 390 11.31 -28.26 -8.60
C ASP A 390 11.67 -26.89 -8.00
N PHE A 391 12.14 -25.94 -8.83
CA PHE A 391 12.49 -24.59 -8.40
C PHE A 391 11.30 -23.83 -7.83
N GLU A 392 11.51 -23.11 -6.72
CA GLU A 392 10.57 -22.11 -6.23
C GLU A 392 11.32 -20.80 -5.91
N ALA A 393 10.62 -19.68 -6.07
CA ALA A 393 11.09 -18.40 -5.53
C ALA A 393 11.13 -18.46 -3.99
N TYR A 394 11.92 -17.58 -3.36
CA TYR A 394 12.03 -17.57 -1.89
C TYR A 394 10.67 -17.34 -1.20
N ILE A 395 9.84 -16.50 -1.80
CA ILE A 395 8.48 -16.20 -1.35
C ILE A 395 7.50 -16.36 -2.52
N ARG A 396 6.22 -16.58 -2.20
CA ARG A 396 5.14 -16.75 -3.18
C ARG A 396 5.16 -15.63 -4.22
N VAL A 397 5.18 -16.00 -5.50
CA VAL A 397 5.06 -15.03 -6.61
C VAL A 397 3.60 -14.70 -6.84
N MET A 398 3.26 -13.42 -6.74
CA MET A 398 1.89 -12.92 -6.92
C MET A 398 1.30 -13.26 -8.31
N PRO A 399 -0.04 -13.44 -8.40
CA PRO A 399 -0.71 -13.96 -9.58
C PRO A 399 -0.91 -12.86 -10.63
N HIS A 400 0.17 -12.42 -11.26
CA HIS A 400 0.18 -11.47 -12.37
C HIS A 400 1.46 -11.61 -13.19
N SER A 401 1.46 -11.05 -14.40
CA SER A 401 2.62 -11.07 -15.29
C SER A 401 3.84 -10.35 -14.71
N GLU A 402 5.01 -10.69 -15.24
CA GLU A 402 6.32 -10.30 -14.70
C GLU A 402 6.59 -8.81 -14.87
N TYR A 403 6.47 -8.29 -16.08
CA TYR A 403 7.09 -7.02 -16.46
C TYR A 403 6.09 -5.86 -16.50
N VAL A 404 6.32 -4.72 -15.85
CA VAL A 404 7.48 -4.39 -14.97
C VAL A 404 7.23 -4.82 -13.52
N SER A 405 8.24 -4.75 -12.66
CA SER A 405 8.07 -5.00 -11.23
C SER A 405 7.20 -3.92 -10.56
N GLY A 406 5.98 -4.30 -10.14
CA GLY A 406 5.07 -3.40 -9.44
C GLY A 406 5.63 -2.92 -8.09
N SER A 407 6.34 -3.79 -7.36
CA SER A 407 7.01 -3.38 -6.11
C SER A 407 8.14 -2.39 -6.37
N ALA A 408 8.91 -2.53 -7.46
CA ALA A 408 9.94 -1.57 -7.79
C ALA A 408 9.34 -0.19 -8.16
N CYS A 409 8.19 -0.18 -8.84
CA CYS A 409 7.42 1.05 -9.06
C CYS A 409 6.99 1.72 -7.75
N LEU A 410 6.48 0.95 -6.78
CA LEU A 410 6.16 1.47 -5.45
C LEU A 410 7.39 2.07 -4.75
N PHE A 411 8.53 1.39 -4.78
CA PHE A 411 9.77 1.89 -4.19
C PHE A 411 10.27 3.17 -4.87
N THR A 412 10.14 3.29 -6.19
CA THR A 412 10.45 4.54 -6.92
C THR A 412 9.53 5.67 -6.50
N ALA A 413 8.22 5.44 -6.44
CA ALA A 413 7.25 6.44 -6.00
C ALA A 413 7.50 6.87 -4.55
N ALA A 414 7.81 5.93 -3.65
CA ALA A 414 8.14 6.19 -2.26
C ALA A 414 9.41 7.04 -2.11
N GLU A 415 10.48 6.72 -2.84
CA GLU A 415 11.74 7.47 -2.84
C GLU A 415 11.49 8.93 -3.27
N GLU A 416 10.86 9.12 -4.43
CA GLU A 416 10.61 10.45 -5.00
C GLU A 416 9.63 11.26 -4.16
N TYR A 417 8.55 10.65 -3.66
CA TYR A 417 7.56 11.35 -2.85
C TYR A 417 8.15 11.83 -1.52
N VAL A 418 8.87 10.97 -0.80
CA VAL A 418 9.46 11.35 0.49
C VAL A 418 10.46 12.49 0.32
N ILE A 419 11.34 12.40 -0.69
CA ILE A 419 12.30 13.47 -1.02
C ILE A 419 11.56 14.78 -1.32
N ALA A 420 10.64 14.75 -2.28
CA ALA A 420 9.92 15.94 -2.71
C ALA A 420 9.07 16.55 -1.59
N TYR A 421 8.44 15.73 -0.73
CA TYR A 421 7.68 16.22 0.40
C TYR A 421 8.57 16.90 1.44
N MET A 422 9.74 16.32 1.76
CA MET A 422 10.69 16.94 2.70
C MET A 422 11.15 18.31 2.18
N GLU A 423 11.51 18.38 0.89
CA GLU A 423 11.91 19.63 0.24
C GLU A 423 10.77 20.66 0.25
N GLN A 424 9.53 20.24 -0.04
CA GLN A 424 8.35 21.10 -0.05
C GLN A 424 8.09 21.73 1.32
N ILE A 425 8.36 21.01 2.42
CA ILE A 425 8.26 21.56 3.78
C ILE A 425 9.59 22.14 4.30
N SER A 426 10.55 22.39 3.42
CA SER A 426 11.86 23.01 3.72
C SER A 426 12.72 22.23 4.73
N LEU A 427 12.63 20.90 4.73
CA LEU A 427 13.52 20.00 5.47
C LEU A 427 14.57 19.37 4.56
N ASP A 428 15.69 18.95 5.14
CA ASP A 428 16.67 18.14 4.41
C ASP A 428 16.12 16.72 4.15
N THR A 429 16.69 16.05 3.15
CA THR A 429 16.23 14.75 2.64
C THR A 429 16.84 13.54 3.38
N ILE A 430 17.61 13.76 4.46
CA ILE A 430 18.08 12.66 5.31
C ILE A 430 16.86 12.11 6.06
N PHE A 431 16.48 10.89 5.72
CA PHE A 431 15.25 10.24 6.19
C PHE A 431 15.55 8.81 6.66
N PRO A 432 16.13 8.61 7.85
CA PRO A 432 16.51 7.28 8.32
C PRO A 432 15.28 6.40 8.53
N VAL A 433 15.30 5.18 8.00
CA VAL A 433 14.20 4.21 8.13
C VAL A 433 14.73 2.98 8.83
N SER A 434 14.09 2.59 9.92
CA SER A 434 14.41 1.37 10.65
C SER A 434 13.18 0.50 10.80
N PHE A 435 13.36 -0.80 10.62
CA PHE A 435 12.32 -1.79 10.83
C PHE A 435 12.50 -2.47 12.19
N PRO A 436 11.40 -2.96 12.80
CA PRO A 436 11.48 -3.74 14.02
C PRO A 436 12.39 -4.97 13.84
N VAL A 437 13.15 -5.28 14.89
CA VAL A 437 14.05 -6.42 14.92
C VAL A 437 13.28 -7.71 14.65
N VAL A 438 13.77 -8.52 13.72
CA VAL A 438 13.29 -9.89 13.51
C VAL A 438 14.17 -10.80 14.35
N ASN A 439 13.60 -11.45 15.37
CA ASN A 439 14.41 -12.28 16.25
C ASN A 439 14.83 -13.58 15.56
N ALA A 440 15.83 -14.23 16.14
CA ALA A 440 16.26 -15.54 15.67
C ALA A 440 15.06 -16.49 15.51
N SER A 441 15.02 -17.22 14.39
CA SER A 441 13.99 -18.20 14.03
C SER A 441 12.56 -17.66 13.75
N GLU A 442 12.38 -16.34 13.59
CA GLU A 442 11.08 -15.71 13.32
C GLU A 442 10.74 -15.47 11.83
N SER A 443 11.52 -16.00 10.89
CA SER A 443 11.17 -15.99 9.46
C SER A 443 9.80 -16.66 9.24
N LYS A 444 8.98 -16.07 8.37
CA LYS A 444 7.70 -16.64 7.93
C LYS A 444 7.88 -17.71 6.86
N VAL A 445 8.99 -17.68 6.12
CA VAL A 445 9.30 -18.65 5.05
C VAL A 445 10.06 -19.85 5.62
N GLU A 446 11.04 -19.62 6.50
CA GLU A 446 11.87 -20.67 7.12
C GLU A 446 11.78 -20.59 8.67
N PRO A 447 10.57 -20.80 9.26
CA PRO A 447 10.36 -20.68 10.69
C PRO A 447 11.18 -21.71 11.47
N GLY A 448 11.74 -21.31 12.62
CA GLY A 448 12.61 -22.19 13.40
C GLY A 448 14.06 -22.26 12.91
N LEU A 449 14.39 -21.60 11.79
CA LEU A 449 15.71 -21.69 11.15
C LEU A 449 16.30 -20.31 10.85
N VAL A 450 15.53 -19.44 10.20
CA VAL A 450 15.98 -18.11 9.78
C VAL A 450 15.30 -17.03 10.62
N PRO A 451 16.01 -15.94 10.98
CA PRO A 451 17.45 -15.82 10.92
C PRO A 451 18.11 -16.63 12.06
N SER A 452 19.39 -16.99 11.91
CA SER A 452 20.17 -17.70 12.93
C SER A 452 20.47 -16.82 14.15
N GLN A 453 20.47 -15.51 13.97
CA GLN A 453 20.58 -14.46 15.00
C GLN A 453 19.59 -13.34 14.67
N SER A 454 19.20 -12.56 15.66
CA SER A 454 18.30 -11.43 15.42
C SER A 454 18.88 -10.47 14.37
N VAL A 455 18.04 -10.07 13.40
CA VAL A 455 18.39 -9.14 12.32
C VAL A 455 17.66 -7.81 12.56
N GLU A 456 18.42 -6.72 12.58
CA GLU A 456 17.89 -5.35 12.55
C GLU A 456 18.14 -4.77 11.16
N LEU A 457 17.07 -4.34 10.47
CA LEU A 457 17.20 -3.63 9.20
C LEU A 457 17.08 -2.13 9.46
N SER A 458 18.13 -1.40 9.15
CA SER A 458 18.20 0.05 9.30
C SER A 458 18.93 0.67 8.12
N TYR A 459 18.32 1.70 7.56
CA TYR A 459 18.78 2.38 6.36
C TYR A 459 19.02 3.86 6.67
N PRO A 460 20.12 4.45 6.19
CA PRO A 460 20.49 5.83 6.50
C PRO A 460 19.53 6.87 5.90
N ASP A 461 18.88 6.54 4.77
CA ASP A 461 17.91 7.38 4.09
C ASP A 461 16.87 6.54 3.33
N ILE A 462 15.87 7.20 2.75
CA ILE A 462 14.82 6.57 1.95
C ILE A 462 15.37 5.90 0.69
N LYS A 463 16.45 6.43 0.11
CA LYS A 463 17.06 5.92 -1.11
C LYS A 463 17.73 4.56 -0.87
N ALA A 464 18.48 4.43 0.22
CA ALA A 464 19.08 3.15 0.61
C ALA A 464 18.02 2.09 0.92
N MET A 465 16.92 2.46 1.58
CA MET A 465 15.82 1.55 1.88
C MET A 465 15.13 1.07 0.60
N THR A 466 14.75 1.99 -0.27
CA THR A 466 14.04 1.67 -1.53
C THR A 466 14.92 0.89 -2.50
N GLU A 467 16.23 1.11 -2.51
CA GLU A 467 17.19 0.29 -3.26
C GLU A 467 17.26 -1.15 -2.76
N ALA A 468 17.35 -1.35 -1.44
CA ALA A 468 17.26 -2.69 -0.85
C ALA A 468 15.91 -3.35 -1.16
N GLY A 469 14.82 -2.57 -1.14
CA GLY A 469 13.49 -2.98 -1.56
C GLY A 469 13.45 -3.49 -3.00
N ARG A 470 13.99 -2.73 -3.95
CA ARG A 470 14.10 -3.14 -5.37
C ARG A 470 14.94 -4.40 -5.52
N GLN A 471 16.13 -4.43 -4.91
CA GLN A 471 17.05 -5.56 -4.99
C GLN A 471 16.47 -6.85 -4.39
N SER A 472 15.65 -6.73 -3.34
CA SER A 472 14.99 -7.90 -2.73
C SER A 472 14.07 -8.65 -3.70
N ARG A 473 13.54 -7.98 -4.74
CA ARG A 473 12.70 -8.62 -5.78
C ARG A 473 13.52 -9.56 -6.67
N LEU A 474 14.78 -9.20 -6.92
CA LEU A 474 15.74 -10.01 -7.66
C LEU A 474 16.30 -11.13 -6.78
N ASN A 475 16.72 -10.79 -5.55
CA ASN A 475 17.27 -11.75 -4.59
C ASN A 475 16.27 -12.88 -4.27
N GLY A 476 14.97 -12.57 -4.20
CA GLY A 476 13.94 -13.57 -3.94
C GLY A 476 13.49 -14.38 -5.17
N GLY A 477 14.05 -14.12 -6.35
CA GLY A 477 13.72 -14.82 -7.60
C GLY A 477 12.35 -14.50 -8.18
N MET A 478 11.75 -13.36 -7.80
CA MET A 478 10.41 -12.96 -8.23
C MET A 478 10.43 -12.25 -9.60
N HIS A 479 11.54 -11.59 -9.93
CA HIS A 479 11.70 -10.72 -11.09
C HIS A 479 13.07 -10.86 -11.76
N PHE A 480 13.13 -10.54 -13.05
CA PHE A 480 14.39 -10.37 -13.79
C PHE A 480 14.95 -8.94 -13.61
N GLY A 481 16.27 -8.76 -13.76
CA GLY A 481 16.93 -7.47 -13.55
C GLY A 481 16.33 -6.31 -14.36
N ALA A 482 16.12 -6.50 -15.67
CA ALA A 482 15.53 -5.47 -16.52
C ALA A 482 14.11 -5.04 -16.08
N SER A 483 13.39 -5.88 -15.33
CA SER A 483 12.04 -5.59 -14.83
C SER A 483 12.05 -4.56 -13.70
N THR A 484 13.09 -4.55 -12.87
CA THR A 484 13.26 -3.54 -11.82
C THR A 484 13.77 -2.23 -12.41
N ASP A 485 14.71 -2.28 -13.37
CA ASP A 485 15.25 -1.09 -14.04
C ASP A 485 14.16 -0.34 -14.81
N ALA A 486 13.33 -1.09 -15.54
CA ALA A 486 12.21 -0.52 -16.28
C ALA A 486 11.11 0.06 -15.38
N ALA A 487 10.89 -0.52 -14.19
CA ALA A 487 9.95 0.03 -13.23
C ALA A 487 10.39 1.40 -12.73
N VAL A 488 11.69 1.61 -12.49
CA VAL A 488 12.24 2.91 -12.12
C VAL A 488 11.96 3.93 -13.22
N LEU A 489 12.19 3.59 -14.48
CA LEU A 489 11.94 4.48 -15.61
C LEU A 489 10.45 4.76 -15.83
N LEU A 490 9.59 3.74 -15.66
CA LEU A 490 8.15 3.87 -15.85
C LEU A 490 7.49 4.75 -14.80
N CYS A 491 7.89 4.58 -13.54
CA CYS A 491 7.20 5.17 -12.39
C CYS A 491 7.87 6.45 -11.85
N SER A 492 9.03 6.83 -12.42
CA SER A 492 9.66 8.12 -12.11
C SER A 492 8.80 9.29 -12.57
N GLY A 493 8.70 10.31 -11.73
CA GLY A 493 7.90 11.52 -11.96
C GLY A 493 6.43 11.38 -11.57
N ILE A 494 5.90 10.19 -11.29
CA ILE A 494 4.50 10.03 -10.84
C ILE A 494 4.29 10.72 -9.49
N ALA A 495 5.28 10.64 -8.59
CA ALA A 495 5.18 11.20 -7.25
C ALA A 495 5.00 12.73 -7.23
N SER A 496 5.50 13.47 -8.24
CA SER A 496 5.34 14.93 -8.29
C SER A 496 3.87 15.35 -8.40
N TYR A 497 3.06 14.61 -9.15
CA TYR A 497 1.62 14.86 -9.24
C TYR A 497 0.93 14.67 -7.89
N SER A 498 1.37 13.70 -7.09
CA SER A 498 0.83 13.50 -5.74
C SER A 498 1.25 14.60 -4.77
N ILE A 499 2.46 15.16 -4.92
CA ILE A 499 2.90 16.34 -4.15
C ILE A 499 2.06 17.56 -4.52
N ASP A 500 2.02 17.94 -5.80
CA ASP A 500 1.24 19.09 -6.26
C ASP A 500 -0.24 18.92 -5.88
N GLY A 501 -0.73 17.71 -6.05
CA GLY A 501 -2.08 17.30 -5.73
C GLY A 501 -2.43 17.47 -4.26
N VAL A 502 -1.63 16.90 -3.34
CA VAL A 502 -1.92 16.97 -1.91
C VAL A 502 -1.79 18.40 -1.38
N PHE A 503 -0.76 19.15 -1.79
CA PHE A 503 -0.59 20.54 -1.38
C PHE A 503 -1.64 21.48 -1.99
N SER A 504 -2.30 21.10 -3.08
CA SER A 504 -3.44 21.87 -3.61
C SER A 504 -4.72 21.75 -2.76
N LEU A 505 -4.74 20.82 -1.79
CA LEU A 505 -5.87 20.60 -0.89
C LEU A 505 -5.90 21.56 0.29
N ILE A 506 -4.81 22.27 0.56
CA ILE A 506 -4.69 23.25 1.64
C ILE A 506 -4.71 24.68 1.13
#